data_AF-A0AAU4X818-F1
#
_entry.id   AF-A0AAU4X818-F1
#
_cell.length_a   1.000
_cell.length_b   1.000
_cell.length_c   1.000
_cell.angle_alpha   90.00
_cell.angle_beta   90.00
_cell.angle_gamma   90.00
#
_symmetry.space_group_name_H-M   'P 1'
#
loop_
_entity.id
_entity.type
_entity.pdbx_description
1 polymer ?
#
loop_
_entity_poly.entity_id
_entity_poly.type
_entity_poly.pdbx_seq_one_letter_code
_entity_poly.pdbx_strand_id
1 'polypeptide(L)'
;MEAPVFEEFDPVSDCDCPGCVHWRRVMPPSALPGPVGHPAARGALLLAAAAGAVLAAGQPVPAVAAAHGPARPGDPRGDEPDTPQGTKAPLHGLGEGPTVPAKPGAGGELPATTRAAIINRAKKWVAWQVPYSNTAYWPDGYRQDCSGFVSMAWNLPGNEWTGSLGTFGVRISRDQVQPGDMLLFHNAADPQNGSHVVLFGGWADYTHTYYLAYEQTRPHTRGQSTPYAYWSNSDRYVPYRYKGLAEGTSGAAASASGARDSRYPGRSFFGPGADNPHVTRLGRLLVERGAGRFYSTGPGPRWSDADRRATQAFQRAQGWRATDADGLPGPRTWSYLVGRKGRDIPAAGRSVPGTPVAGGPGTKGFSAPSVPIIPSIPSIPSDPSVPGYPGRGLFRPGADNEFVTRLGEQLVKKGFGTYYTSGPGPRWGEADRRGVEAFQRAQGWRGGAADGCPGPETWRRLFS
;
A
#
# COMPACT_ATOMS: atom_id res chain seq x y z
N MET A 1 31.57 -51.64 20.97
CA MET A 1 31.21 -50.28 20.52
C MET A 1 30.14 -50.48 19.46
N GLU A 2 28.89 -50.30 19.88
CA GLU A 2 27.69 -50.67 19.13
C GLU A 2 27.38 -49.58 18.10
N ALA A 3 27.00 -49.96 16.88
CA ALA A 3 26.70 -49.04 15.79
C ALA A 3 25.33 -48.36 16.00
N PRO A 4 25.16 -47.08 15.63
CA PRO A 4 23.90 -46.39 15.83
C PRO A 4 22.80 -46.93 14.90
N VAL A 5 21.67 -47.28 15.50
CA VAL A 5 20.42 -47.60 14.81
C VAL A 5 19.81 -46.30 14.29
N PHE A 6 19.54 -46.22 12.99
CA PHE A 6 18.72 -45.17 12.41
C PHE A 6 17.26 -45.63 12.42
N GLU A 7 16.41 -44.90 13.12
CA GLU A 7 14.95 -45.08 13.09
C GLU A 7 14.41 -44.29 11.89
N GLU A 8 13.95 -45.02 10.87
CA GLU A 8 13.37 -44.47 9.65
C GLU A 8 11.93 -44.03 9.93
N PHE A 9 11.66 -42.72 9.92
CA PHE A 9 10.31 -42.20 10.07
C PHE A 9 9.52 -42.39 8.76
N ASP A 10 8.45 -43.17 8.80
CA ASP A 10 7.45 -43.19 7.74
C ASP A 10 6.86 -41.78 7.53
N PRO A 11 6.77 -41.28 6.29
CA PRO A 11 6.13 -39.99 6.03
C PRO A 11 4.65 -40.05 6.38
N VAL A 12 4.19 -39.01 7.09
CA VAL A 12 2.79 -38.84 7.50
C VAL A 12 1.87 -38.89 6.30
N SER A 13 0.85 -39.74 6.39
CA SER A 13 -0.21 -39.99 5.41
C SER A 13 -0.71 -38.72 4.68
N ASP A 14 -0.73 -38.79 3.35
CA ASP A 14 -1.16 -37.70 2.47
C ASP A 14 -2.61 -37.29 2.68
N CYS A 15 -2.89 -35.99 2.57
CA CYS A 15 -4.22 -35.40 2.74
C CYS A 15 -5.23 -35.85 1.65
N ASP A 16 -6.39 -36.36 2.09
CA ASP A 16 -7.50 -36.80 1.22
C ASP A 16 -8.48 -35.69 0.80
N CYS A 17 -8.09 -34.41 0.90
CA CYS A 17 -9.00 -33.34 0.53
C CYS A 17 -9.27 -33.30 -1.00
N PRO A 18 -10.45 -32.83 -1.45
CA PRO A 18 -10.82 -32.81 -2.87
C PRO A 18 -9.81 -32.07 -3.77
N GLY A 19 -9.12 -31.06 -3.23
CA GLY A 19 -8.08 -30.31 -3.94
C GLY A 19 -6.81 -31.12 -4.21
N CYS A 20 -6.38 -31.96 -3.25
CA CYS A 20 -5.20 -32.81 -3.40
C CYS A 20 -5.48 -34.02 -4.31
N VAL A 21 -6.70 -34.56 -4.30
CA VAL A 21 -7.13 -35.61 -5.24
C VAL A 21 -7.22 -35.07 -6.67
N HIS A 22 -7.67 -33.83 -6.86
CA HIS A 22 -7.70 -33.19 -8.16
C HIS A 22 -6.28 -33.05 -8.72
N TRP A 23 -5.34 -32.48 -7.95
CA TRP A 23 -3.95 -32.30 -8.37
C TRP A 23 -3.21 -33.60 -8.73
N ARG A 24 -3.50 -34.70 -8.03
CA ARG A 24 -2.95 -36.03 -8.36
C ARG A 24 -3.44 -36.59 -9.70
N ARG A 25 -4.62 -36.18 -10.18
CA ARG A 25 -5.18 -36.64 -11.47
C ARG A 25 -4.71 -35.82 -12.67
N VAL A 26 -4.18 -34.60 -12.46
CA VAL A 26 -3.79 -33.69 -13.56
C VAL A 26 -2.30 -33.68 -13.86
N MET A 27 -1.46 -34.34 -13.04
CA MET A 27 -0.03 -34.45 -13.31
C MET A 27 0.30 -35.75 -14.06
N PRO A 28 1.03 -35.70 -15.20
CA PRO A 28 1.52 -36.90 -15.87
C PRO A 28 2.65 -37.54 -15.04
N PRO A 29 2.80 -38.88 -15.05
CA PRO A 29 3.86 -39.55 -14.30
C PRO A 29 5.23 -39.21 -14.90
N SER A 30 6.10 -38.60 -14.09
CA SER A 30 7.51 -38.42 -14.40
C SER A 30 8.19 -39.79 -14.55
N ALA A 31 8.80 -40.04 -15.71
CA ALA A 31 9.59 -41.23 -15.96
C ALA A 31 10.79 -41.31 -15.00
N LEU A 32 10.98 -42.48 -14.38
CA LEU A 32 12.15 -42.81 -13.56
C LEU A 32 13.43 -42.79 -14.41
N PRO A 33 14.56 -42.23 -13.94
CA PRO A 33 15.85 -42.45 -14.58
C PRO A 33 16.46 -43.78 -14.11
N GLY A 34 16.63 -44.73 -15.03
CA GLY A 34 17.51 -45.88 -14.88
C GLY A 34 18.98 -45.54 -15.17
N PRO A 35 19.95 -46.41 -14.81
CA PRO A 35 21.34 -46.03 -14.63
C PRO A 35 22.20 -46.28 -15.89
N VAL A 36 22.99 -45.29 -16.32
CA VAL A 36 24.12 -45.55 -17.24
C VAL A 36 25.27 -44.55 -17.05
N GLY A 37 26.42 -45.07 -16.62
CA GLY A 37 27.78 -44.76 -17.10
C GLY A 37 28.33 -43.32 -17.05
N HIS A 38 29.30 -43.09 -16.17
CA HIS A 38 30.30 -42.02 -16.32
C HIS A 38 31.24 -42.29 -17.53
N PRO A 39 31.83 -41.24 -18.12
CA PRO A 39 33.25 -41.03 -17.79
C PRO A 39 33.67 -39.57 -17.56
N ALA A 40 34.61 -39.48 -16.62
CA ALA A 40 35.64 -38.48 -16.34
C ALA A 40 35.71 -37.18 -17.16
N ALA A 41 35.68 -36.05 -16.43
CA ALA A 41 36.57 -34.93 -16.71
C ALA A 41 37.05 -34.32 -15.38
N ARG A 42 38.38 -34.20 -15.27
CA ARG A 42 39.14 -33.75 -14.11
C ARG A 42 38.96 -32.24 -13.91
N GLY A 43 38.78 -31.81 -12.66
CA GLY A 43 38.87 -30.42 -12.25
C GLY A 43 39.19 -30.35 -10.76
N ALA A 44 40.44 -30.01 -10.43
CA ALA A 44 40.98 -29.99 -9.08
C ALA A 44 40.38 -28.85 -8.25
N LEU A 45 39.95 -29.14 -7.02
CA LEU A 45 39.70 -28.14 -5.99
C LEU A 45 40.71 -28.38 -4.86
N LEU A 46 41.64 -27.43 -4.69
CA LEU A 46 42.59 -27.42 -3.59
C LEU A 46 41.88 -26.91 -2.32
N LEU A 47 41.84 -27.76 -1.30
CA LEU A 47 41.64 -27.38 0.10
C LEU A 47 42.99 -26.99 0.69
N ALA A 48 43.06 -25.83 1.34
CA ALA A 48 44.13 -25.51 2.29
C ALA A 48 43.50 -25.04 3.60
N ALA A 49 43.90 -25.69 4.68
CA ALA A 49 43.41 -25.53 6.04
C ALA A 49 44.27 -24.58 6.87
N ALA A 50 43.60 -23.94 7.84
CA ALA A 50 44.02 -23.59 9.20
C ALA A 50 45.30 -22.75 9.47
N ALA A 51 45.14 -21.66 10.22
CA ALA A 51 45.56 -21.51 11.63
C ALA A 51 45.92 -20.05 11.97
N GLY A 52 45.50 -19.57 13.15
CA GLY A 52 45.95 -18.29 13.68
C GLY A 52 45.13 -17.79 14.86
N ALA A 53 45.26 -18.44 16.02
CA ALA A 53 44.82 -17.89 17.29
C ALA A 53 45.87 -16.90 17.82
N VAL A 54 45.45 -15.70 18.22
CA VAL A 54 46.23 -14.82 19.09
C VAL A 54 45.34 -14.37 20.25
N LEU A 55 45.70 -14.82 21.44
CA LEU A 55 45.22 -14.31 22.73
C LEU A 55 45.92 -12.98 23.02
N ALA A 56 45.16 -11.93 23.32
CA ALA A 56 45.66 -10.77 24.03
C ALA A 56 44.66 -10.38 25.13
N ALA A 57 45.14 -10.41 26.37
CA ALA A 57 44.44 -10.01 27.57
C ALA A 57 44.34 -8.48 27.69
N GLY A 58 43.20 -7.96 28.12
CA GLY A 58 43.00 -6.54 28.45
C GLY A 58 41.66 -6.31 29.14
N GLN A 59 41.71 -5.68 30.32
CA GLN A 59 40.65 -5.44 31.31
C GLN A 59 39.39 -4.73 30.76
N PRO A 60 38.19 -4.91 31.37
CA PRO A 60 36.99 -4.19 30.98
C PRO A 60 36.92 -2.80 31.64
N VAL A 61 36.72 -1.75 30.84
CA VAL A 61 36.24 -0.43 31.30
C VAL A 61 35.00 -0.03 30.48
N PRO A 62 34.00 0.60 31.11
CA PRO A 62 32.67 0.76 30.52
C PRO A 62 32.65 1.95 29.55
N ALA A 63 32.38 1.70 28.27
CA ALA A 63 32.09 2.76 27.32
C ALA A 63 30.57 3.00 27.30
N VAL A 64 30.19 4.19 27.75
CA VAL A 64 28.85 4.77 27.72
C VAL A 64 28.23 4.56 26.34
N ALA A 65 27.09 3.88 26.28
CA ALA A 65 26.27 3.82 25.09
C ALA A 65 25.80 5.25 24.74
N ALA A 66 26.47 5.88 23.78
CA ALA A 66 25.94 7.05 23.12
C ALA A 66 24.61 6.65 22.48
N ALA A 67 23.51 7.15 23.06
CA ALA A 67 22.19 7.04 22.47
C ALA A 67 22.25 7.62 21.05
N HIS A 68 22.32 6.76 20.05
CA HIS A 68 22.05 7.12 18.67
C HIS A 68 20.55 7.36 18.58
N GLY A 69 20.12 8.54 19.02
CA GLY A 69 18.80 9.05 18.66
C GLY A 69 18.71 9.13 17.14
N PRO A 70 17.51 8.92 16.55
CA PRO A 70 17.33 9.08 15.12
C PRO A 70 17.81 10.49 14.74
N ALA A 71 18.76 10.55 13.80
CA ALA A 71 19.21 11.79 13.22
C ALA A 71 17.98 12.59 12.77
N ARG A 72 17.80 13.78 13.35
CA ARG A 72 16.90 14.78 12.78
C ARG A 72 17.35 15.01 11.34
N PRO A 73 16.48 14.88 10.33
CA PRO A 73 16.82 15.35 9.00
C PRO A 73 17.16 16.84 9.12
N GLY A 74 18.37 17.19 8.70
CA GLY A 74 18.76 18.59 8.50
C GLY A 74 17.78 19.26 7.53
N ASP A 75 17.71 20.58 7.61
CA ASP A 75 16.91 21.41 6.70
C ASP A 75 17.34 21.13 5.24
N PRO A 76 16.50 20.53 4.38
CA PRO A 76 16.87 20.19 3.00
C PRO A 76 16.99 21.40 2.07
N ARG A 77 16.72 22.61 2.57
CA ARG A 77 16.70 23.85 1.78
C ARG A 77 18.02 24.17 1.08
N GLY A 78 19.12 23.49 1.41
CA GLY A 78 20.46 23.75 0.87
C GLY A 78 20.92 22.87 -0.31
N ASP A 79 20.29 21.72 -0.55
CA ASP A 79 20.77 20.75 -1.57
C ASP A 79 19.72 20.56 -2.68
N GLU A 80 19.44 21.64 -3.42
CA GLU A 80 18.68 21.50 -4.67
C GLU A 80 19.51 20.65 -5.65
N PRO A 81 18.95 19.57 -6.21
CA PRO A 81 19.70 18.75 -7.16
C PRO A 81 20.04 19.57 -8.41
N ASP A 82 21.32 19.56 -8.80
CA ASP A 82 21.77 20.19 -10.05
C ASP A 82 21.14 19.46 -11.26
N THR A 83 20.11 20.07 -11.85
CA THR A 83 19.33 19.52 -12.97
C THR A 83 19.37 20.42 -14.22
N PRO A 84 20.55 20.64 -14.83
CA PRO A 84 20.65 21.48 -16.01
C PRO A 84 19.97 20.78 -17.18
N GLN A 85 19.06 21.44 -17.90
CA GLN A 85 18.33 20.80 -19.00
C GLN A 85 18.91 21.11 -20.40
N GLY A 86 18.53 20.30 -21.38
CA GLY A 86 18.84 20.51 -22.80
C GLY A 86 17.76 21.31 -23.52
N THR A 87 18.05 21.67 -24.77
CA THR A 87 17.12 22.40 -25.66
C THR A 87 16.04 21.47 -26.23
N LYS A 88 15.00 22.08 -26.81
CA LYS A 88 13.98 21.33 -27.58
C LYS A 88 14.64 20.61 -28.77
N ALA A 89 14.34 19.32 -28.95
CA ALA A 89 14.90 18.48 -30.01
C ALA A 89 13.90 17.40 -30.47
N PRO A 90 14.03 16.83 -31.67
CA PRO A 90 13.30 15.61 -32.05
C PRO A 90 13.73 14.40 -31.19
N LEU A 91 13.03 13.27 -31.33
CA LEU A 91 13.49 12.00 -30.76
C LEU A 91 14.76 11.52 -31.49
N HIS A 92 15.75 11.02 -30.73
CA HIS A 92 17.03 10.57 -31.25
C HIS A 92 17.02 9.07 -31.57
N GLY A 93 17.59 8.65 -32.70
CA GLY A 93 17.89 7.24 -32.98
C GLY A 93 16.73 6.32 -33.39
N LEU A 94 15.52 6.85 -33.62
CA LEU A 94 14.42 6.08 -34.22
C LEU A 94 14.57 6.00 -35.75
N GLY A 95 15.45 5.09 -36.20
CA GLY A 95 15.47 4.62 -37.59
C GLY A 95 14.30 3.67 -37.88
N GLU A 96 13.83 3.66 -39.13
CA GLU A 96 12.67 2.91 -39.64
C GLU A 96 12.69 1.40 -39.24
N GLY A 97 11.74 0.95 -38.39
CA GLY A 97 11.59 -0.47 -37.99
C GLY A 97 10.37 -0.73 -37.08
N PRO A 98 9.76 -1.94 -37.07
CA PRO A 98 8.32 -2.14 -36.83
C PRO A 98 7.98 -2.32 -35.34
N THR A 99 8.11 -1.26 -34.56
CA THR A 99 7.10 -0.92 -33.56
C THR A 99 6.67 0.48 -33.90
N VAL A 100 5.62 0.57 -34.71
CA VAL A 100 5.04 1.82 -35.22
C VAL A 100 5.04 2.85 -34.08
N PRO A 101 5.91 3.89 -34.10
CA PRO A 101 5.56 5.11 -33.40
C PRO A 101 4.22 5.52 -33.97
N ALA A 102 3.25 5.86 -33.12
CA ALA A 102 1.99 6.40 -33.61
C ALA A 102 2.35 7.50 -34.62
N LYS A 103 2.16 7.19 -35.90
CA LYS A 103 2.31 8.15 -36.99
C LYS A 103 1.50 9.36 -36.53
N PRO A 104 2.06 10.58 -36.52
CA PRO A 104 1.26 11.75 -36.24
C PRO A 104 0.01 11.63 -37.09
N GLY A 105 -1.16 11.61 -36.45
CA GLY A 105 -2.39 11.84 -37.18
C GLY A 105 -2.13 13.09 -38.02
N ALA A 106 -2.40 12.99 -39.33
CA ALA A 106 -2.34 14.13 -40.22
C ALA A 106 -3.25 15.22 -39.61
N GLY A 107 -2.66 16.16 -38.86
CA GLY A 107 -3.41 17.04 -37.95
C GLY A 107 -2.66 17.62 -36.75
N GLY A 108 -1.45 17.18 -36.40
CA GLY A 108 -0.72 17.78 -35.26
C GLY A 108 -1.34 17.48 -33.89
N GLU A 109 -2.07 16.37 -33.80
CA GLU A 109 -2.74 15.94 -32.58
C GLU A 109 -1.76 15.21 -31.65
N LEU A 110 -1.79 15.56 -30.36
CA LEU A 110 -0.89 15.02 -29.36
C LEU A 110 -1.11 13.50 -29.16
N PRO A 111 -0.05 12.69 -28.95
CA PRO A 111 -0.21 11.26 -28.73
C PRO A 111 -1.17 10.95 -27.58
N ALA A 112 -2.23 10.21 -27.86
CA ALA A 112 -3.18 9.76 -26.87
C ALA A 112 -2.51 8.79 -25.88
N THR A 113 -2.70 8.98 -24.58
CA THR A 113 -2.16 8.11 -23.53
C THR A 113 -3.09 8.02 -22.33
N THR A 114 -2.79 7.13 -21.37
CA THR A 114 -3.52 7.00 -20.11
C THR A 114 -2.63 7.29 -18.92
N ARG A 115 -3.22 7.61 -17.76
CA ARG A 115 -2.46 7.80 -16.50
C ARG A 115 -1.60 6.59 -16.15
N ALA A 116 -2.15 5.39 -16.32
CA ALA A 116 -1.44 4.15 -16.06
C ALA A 116 -0.22 4.00 -17.00
N ALA A 117 -0.38 4.32 -18.28
CA ALA A 117 0.74 4.28 -19.23
C ALA A 117 1.83 5.31 -18.87
N ILE A 118 1.45 6.54 -18.53
CA ILE A 118 2.38 7.60 -18.08
C ILE A 118 3.18 7.13 -16.86
N ILE A 119 2.51 6.64 -15.82
CA ILE A 119 3.17 6.19 -14.59
C ILE A 119 4.03 4.94 -14.83
N ASN A 120 3.59 4.01 -15.69
CA ASN A 120 4.38 2.83 -16.02
C ASN A 120 5.66 3.19 -16.77
N ARG A 121 5.62 4.19 -17.66
CA ARG A 121 6.81 4.71 -18.35
C ARG A 121 7.79 5.36 -17.37
N ALA A 122 7.28 6.19 -16.45
CA ALA A 122 8.09 6.78 -15.38
C ALA A 122 8.77 5.71 -14.51
N LYS A 123 8.01 4.71 -14.05
CA LYS A 123 8.55 3.60 -13.23
C LYS A 123 9.63 2.78 -13.94
N LYS A 124 9.58 2.65 -15.27
CA LYS A 124 10.63 1.95 -16.04
C LYS A 124 11.97 2.67 -15.94
N TRP A 125 12.01 3.98 -16.16
CA TRP A 125 13.25 4.75 -16.04
C TRP A 125 13.81 4.74 -14.62
N VAL A 126 12.94 4.79 -13.60
CA VAL A 126 13.34 4.61 -12.19
C VAL A 126 13.97 3.24 -11.96
N ALA A 127 13.33 2.17 -12.44
CA ALA A 127 13.83 0.80 -12.27
C ALA A 127 15.16 0.56 -13.00
N TRP A 128 15.37 1.23 -14.14
CA TRP A 128 16.62 1.17 -14.89
C TRP A 128 17.69 2.12 -14.39
N GLN A 129 17.37 2.99 -13.41
CA GLN A 129 18.25 4.04 -12.93
C GLN A 129 18.91 4.80 -14.09
N VAL A 130 18.10 5.30 -15.04
CA VAL A 130 18.62 5.99 -16.23
C VAL A 130 19.52 7.15 -15.79
N PRO A 131 20.83 7.16 -16.16
CA PRO A 131 21.77 8.17 -15.71
C PRO A 131 21.37 9.58 -16.12
N TYR A 132 21.73 10.58 -15.32
CA TYR A 132 21.49 11.97 -15.67
C TYR A 132 22.42 12.45 -16.78
N SER A 133 21.86 13.00 -17.86
CA SER A 133 22.60 13.73 -18.88
C SER A 133 21.68 14.63 -19.70
N ASN A 134 22.07 15.89 -19.89
CA ASN A 134 21.35 16.85 -20.72
C ASN A 134 21.82 16.88 -22.18
N THR A 135 22.81 16.05 -22.52
CA THR A 135 23.35 15.90 -23.88
C THR A 135 23.15 14.49 -24.44
N ALA A 136 22.95 13.49 -23.58
CA ALA A 136 22.72 12.11 -23.99
C ALA A 136 21.22 11.76 -24.08
N TYR A 137 20.96 10.74 -24.88
CA TYR A 137 19.62 10.20 -25.13
C TYR A 137 19.58 8.74 -24.70
N TRP A 138 18.50 8.34 -24.05
CA TRP A 138 18.22 6.93 -23.76
C TRP A 138 17.80 6.20 -25.05
N PRO A 139 17.92 4.86 -25.16
CA PRO A 139 17.57 4.13 -26.39
C PRO A 139 16.13 4.29 -26.88
N ASP A 140 15.22 4.81 -26.06
CA ASP A 140 13.85 5.18 -26.46
C ASP A 140 13.76 6.57 -27.12
N GLY A 141 14.89 7.23 -27.34
CA GLY A 141 15.06 8.48 -28.06
C GLY A 141 14.86 9.74 -27.22
N TYR A 142 14.61 9.61 -25.92
CA TYR A 142 14.40 10.76 -25.04
C TYR A 142 15.68 11.17 -24.31
N ARG A 143 15.82 12.48 -24.08
CA ARG A 143 16.95 13.11 -23.39
C ARG A 143 16.90 12.78 -21.89
N GLN A 144 18.06 12.56 -21.29
CA GLN A 144 18.17 12.02 -19.93
C GLN A 144 18.21 13.09 -18.84
N ASP A 145 17.35 14.11 -18.94
CA ASP A 145 17.22 15.20 -17.97
C ASP A 145 15.76 15.39 -17.49
N CYS A 146 15.51 16.40 -16.66
CA CYS A 146 14.20 16.61 -16.03
C CYS A 146 13.05 16.75 -17.05
N SER A 147 13.23 17.57 -18.08
CA SER A 147 12.20 17.81 -19.09
C SER A 147 12.11 16.70 -20.14
N GLY A 148 13.23 16.07 -20.51
CA GLY A 148 13.25 14.87 -21.35
C GLY A 148 12.55 13.68 -20.69
N PHE A 149 12.68 13.54 -19.37
CA PHE A 149 11.95 12.54 -18.59
C PHE A 149 10.43 12.75 -18.63
N VAL A 150 9.94 13.98 -18.51
CA VAL A 150 8.49 14.26 -18.61
C VAL A 150 8.00 14.11 -20.05
N SER A 151 8.78 14.55 -21.04
CA SER A 151 8.52 14.24 -22.46
C SER A 151 8.37 12.74 -22.70
N MET A 152 9.27 11.95 -22.10
CA MET A 152 9.22 10.50 -22.15
C MET A 152 7.96 10.00 -21.46
N ALA A 153 7.67 10.41 -20.23
CA ALA A 153 6.51 9.90 -19.47
C ALA A 153 5.18 10.19 -20.18
N TRP A 154 5.03 11.38 -20.79
CA TRP A 154 3.85 11.77 -21.58
C TRP A 154 3.86 11.22 -23.01
N ASN A 155 4.93 10.53 -23.42
CA ASN A 155 5.10 9.98 -24.76
C ASN A 155 4.98 11.05 -25.86
N LEU A 156 5.64 12.20 -25.65
CA LEU A 156 5.65 13.31 -26.59
C LEU A 156 6.45 12.93 -27.85
N PRO A 157 6.13 13.51 -29.03
CA PRO A 157 6.83 13.21 -30.28
C PRO A 157 8.26 13.78 -30.33
N GLY A 158 8.73 14.44 -29.27
CA GLY A 158 10.04 15.06 -29.19
C GLY A 158 10.45 15.34 -27.75
N ASN A 159 11.68 15.78 -27.62
CA ASN A 159 12.31 16.21 -26.38
C ASN A 159 12.00 17.68 -26.15
N GLU A 160 11.10 17.99 -25.22
CA GLU A 160 10.76 19.36 -24.86
C GLU A 160 11.68 19.87 -23.75
N TRP A 161 11.51 21.14 -23.39
CA TRP A 161 12.21 21.80 -22.29
C TRP A 161 11.19 22.53 -21.42
N THR A 162 11.56 22.96 -20.22
CA THR A 162 10.62 23.57 -19.26
C THR A 162 9.87 24.78 -19.82
N GLY A 163 10.48 25.54 -20.74
CA GLY A 163 9.85 26.68 -21.41
C GLY A 163 8.72 26.31 -22.38
N SER A 164 8.70 25.10 -22.93
CA SER A 164 7.67 24.65 -23.89
C SER A 164 6.72 23.60 -23.34
N LEU A 165 7.10 22.84 -22.30
CA LEU A 165 6.30 21.74 -21.74
C LEU A 165 4.88 22.17 -21.32
N GLY A 166 4.73 23.41 -20.83
CA GLY A 166 3.42 23.96 -20.46
C GLY A 166 2.41 23.99 -21.62
N THR A 167 2.87 24.03 -22.88
CA THR A 167 1.98 24.03 -24.06
C THR A 167 1.30 22.69 -24.31
N PHE A 168 1.87 21.59 -23.81
CA PHE A 168 1.36 20.22 -23.91
C PHE A 168 0.35 19.87 -22.81
N GLY A 169 0.19 20.75 -21.82
CA GLY A 169 -0.72 20.54 -20.69
C GLY A 169 -1.77 21.64 -20.55
N VAL A 170 -2.81 21.33 -19.79
CA VAL A 170 -3.75 22.31 -19.23
C VAL A 170 -3.36 22.56 -17.78
N ARG A 171 -3.33 23.83 -17.35
CA ARG A 171 -3.10 24.18 -15.94
C ARG A 171 -4.25 23.63 -15.10
N ILE A 172 -3.91 23.07 -13.94
CA ILE A 172 -4.87 22.56 -12.96
C ILE A 172 -4.58 23.15 -11.59
N SER A 173 -5.53 23.05 -10.67
CA SER A 173 -5.32 23.39 -9.26
C SER A 173 -4.68 22.24 -8.50
N ARG A 174 -4.07 22.53 -7.34
CA ARG A 174 -3.50 21.54 -6.41
C ARG A 174 -4.48 20.40 -6.11
N ASP A 175 -5.74 20.74 -5.86
CA ASP A 175 -6.77 19.76 -5.45
C ASP A 175 -7.17 18.81 -6.59
N GLN A 176 -6.84 19.17 -7.83
CA GLN A 176 -7.13 18.37 -9.02
C GLN A 176 -5.96 17.46 -9.41
N VAL A 177 -4.77 17.64 -8.83
CA VAL A 177 -3.55 16.91 -9.21
C VAL A 177 -3.75 15.40 -9.01
N GLN A 178 -3.40 14.64 -10.04
CA GLN A 178 -3.51 13.18 -10.07
C GLN A 178 -2.23 12.55 -10.64
N PRO A 179 -1.97 11.25 -10.37
CA PRO A 179 -0.82 10.54 -10.92
C PRO A 179 -0.68 10.72 -12.43
N GLY A 180 0.48 11.18 -12.88
CA GLY A 180 0.81 11.47 -14.27
C GLY A 180 0.64 12.93 -14.70
N ASP A 181 0.10 13.79 -13.83
CA ASP A 181 0.20 15.25 -14.00
C ASP A 181 1.64 15.70 -13.67
N MET A 182 2.13 16.80 -14.26
CA MET A 182 3.46 17.35 -13.94
C MET A 182 3.35 18.56 -13.02
N LEU A 183 4.39 18.82 -12.24
CA LEU A 183 4.62 20.11 -11.57
C LEU A 183 5.79 20.78 -12.27
N LEU A 184 5.52 21.93 -12.91
CA LEU A 184 6.48 22.64 -13.75
C LEU A 184 6.90 23.96 -13.12
N PHE A 185 8.21 24.12 -12.96
CA PHE A 185 8.85 25.38 -12.60
C PHE A 185 9.79 25.82 -13.73
N HIS A 186 9.51 26.99 -14.31
CA HIS A 186 10.36 27.59 -15.34
C HIS A 186 10.86 28.96 -14.88
N ASN A 187 12.17 29.14 -14.91
CA ASN A 187 12.87 30.38 -14.61
C ASN A 187 13.40 31.00 -15.91
N ALA A 188 12.74 32.04 -16.42
CA ALA A 188 13.15 32.69 -17.67
C ALA A 188 14.55 33.35 -17.59
N ALA A 189 15.02 33.71 -16.39
CA ALA A 189 16.34 34.33 -16.19
C ALA A 189 17.49 33.31 -16.20
N ASP A 190 17.21 32.05 -15.87
CA ASP A 190 18.16 30.94 -15.93
C ASP A 190 17.41 29.67 -16.34
N PRO A 191 17.04 29.55 -17.61
CA PRO A 191 16.16 28.48 -18.04
C PRO A 191 16.86 27.14 -18.10
N GLN A 192 18.19 27.13 -18.25
CA GLN A 192 18.95 25.89 -18.32
C GLN A 192 19.19 25.28 -16.95
N ASN A 193 19.65 26.06 -15.96
CA ASN A 193 20.07 25.53 -14.66
C ASN A 193 19.06 25.83 -13.54
N GLY A 194 18.26 26.89 -13.69
CA GLY A 194 17.32 27.35 -12.67
C GLY A 194 15.88 26.90 -12.87
N SER A 195 15.63 25.88 -13.70
CA SER A 195 14.28 25.39 -14.02
C SER A 195 14.20 23.89 -13.81
N HIS A 196 13.04 23.41 -13.35
CA HIS A 196 12.86 21.99 -13.05
C HIS A 196 11.42 21.54 -13.26
N VAL A 197 11.24 20.26 -13.55
CA VAL A 197 9.93 19.66 -13.73
C VAL A 197 9.94 18.25 -13.16
N VAL A 198 8.86 17.89 -12.50
CA VAL A 198 8.67 16.58 -11.88
C VAL A 198 7.32 16.00 -12.26
N LEU A 199 7.23 14.67 -12.32
CA LEU A 199 5.99 13.97 -12.57
C LEU A 199 5.36 13.54 -11.24
N PHE A 200 4.12 13.95 -11.00
CA PHE A 200 3.39 13.60 -9.80
C PHE A 200 2.99 12.11 -9.85
N GLY A 201 3.47 11.31 -8.89
CA GLY A 201 3.19 9.88 -8.78
C GLY A 201 2.01 9.53 -7.87
N GLY A 202 1.56 10.46 -7.03
CA GLY A 202 0.47 10.25 -6.07
C GLY A 202 0.79 10.88 -4.71
N TRP A 203 -0.24 11.34 -4.00
CA TRP A 203 -0.11 11.79 -2.62
C TRP A 203 0.37 10.65 -1.72
N ALA A 204 1.28 10.96 -0.79
CA ALA A 204 1.79 9.98 0.17
C ALA A 204 0.70 9.55 1.17
N ASP A 205 -0.17 10.49 1.53
CA ASP A 205 -1.29 10.30 2.44
C ASP A 205 -2.41 11.33 2.17
N TYR A 206 -3.46 11.28 2.99
CA TYR A 206 -4.62 12.17 2.90
C TYR A 206 -4.33 13.63 3.29
N THR A 207 -3.17 13.95 3.87
CA THR A 207 -2.81 15.32 4.27
C THR A 207 -2.39 16.16 3.07
N HIS A 208 -2.06 15.52 1.94
CA HIS A 208 -1.58 16.16 0.72
C HIS A 208 -0.37 17.09 0.96
N THR A 209 0.48 16.75 1.93
CA THR A 209 1.70 17.51 2.26
C THR A 209 2.92 16.98 1.52
N TYR A 210 2.98 15.67 1.31
CA TYR A 210 4.00 14.98 0.54
C TYR A 210 3.39 14.15 -0.59
N TYR A 211 4.15 13.97 -1.66
CA TYR A 211 3.80 13.12 -2.78
C TYR A 211 5.02 12.34 -3.27
N LEU A 212 4.78 11.24 -3.97
CA LEU A 212 5.83 10.54 -4.68
C LEU A 212 6.14 11.31 -5.97
N ALA A 213 7.28 11.99 -6.03
CA ALA A 213 7.78 12.61 -7.25
C ALA A 213 8.58 11.58 -8.04
N TYR A 214 8.28 11.43 -9.33
CA TYR A 214 9.19 10.80 -10.29
C TYR A 214 9.94 11.89 -11.03
N GLU A 215 11.26 11.83 -11.04
CA GLU A 215 12.09 12.87 -11.61
C GLU A 215 13.43 12.33 -12.10
N GLN A 216 14.01 13.06 -13.05
CA GLN A 216 15.37 12.86 -13.52
C GLN A 216 16.25 13.93 -12.89
N THR A 217 17.08 13.52 -11.96
CA THR A 217 18.05 14.34 -11.22
C THR A 217 19.39 13.62 -11.20
N ARG A 218 20.48 14.28 -10.81
CA ARG A 218 21.75 13.56 -10.61
C ARG A 218 21.64 12.61 -9.40
N PRO A 219 22.23 11.40 -9.45
CA PRO A 219 22.96 10.83 -10.59
C PRO A 219 22.07 10.10 -11.62
N HIS A 220 20.81 9.79 -11.32
CA HIS A 220 19.91 9.02 -12.18
C HIS A 220 18.43 9.27 -11.86
N THR A 221 17.51 8.72 -12.67
CA THR A 221 16.07 8.76 -12.38
C THR A 221 15.75 8.20 -11.00
N ARG A 222 14.86 8.85 -10.26
CA ARG A 222 14.41 8.38 -8.95
C ARG A 222 12.92 8.59 -8.73
N GLY A 223 12.37 7.83 -7.79
CA GLY A 223 11.09 8.11 -7.15
C GLY A 223 11.35 8.53 -5.70
N GLN A 224 10.95 9.73 -5.30
CA GLN A 224 11.23 10.26 -3.97
C GLN A 224 10.00 10.91 -3.33
N SER A 225 9.80 10.66 -2.03
CA SER A 225 8.80 11.40 -1.25
C SER A 225 9.24 12.86 -1.14
N THR A 226 8.39 13.76 -1.64
CA THR A 226 8.73 15.16 -1.90
C THR A 226 7.64 16.06 -1.29
N PRO A 227 7.98 17.14 -0.56
CA PRO A 227 7.01 18.09 -0.08
C PRO A 227 6.35 18.80 -1.26
N TYR A 228 5.05 19.07 -1.16
CA TYR A 228 4.35 19.77 -2.21
C TYR A 228 4.62 21.29 -2.17
N ALA A 229 4.91 21.95 -3.29
CA ALA A 229 5.12 21.40 -4.63
C ALA A 229 6.54 20.86 -4.87
N TYR A 230 7.55 21.49 -4.26
CA TYR A 230 8.94 21.04 -4.21
C TYR A 230 9.66 21.67 -3.01
N TRP A 231 10.91 21.29 -2.71
CA TRP A 231 11.66 21.83 -1.56
C TRP A 231 11.96 23.32 -1.71
N SER A 232 12.40 23.75 -2.89
CA SER A 232 12.69 25.14 -3.26
C SER A 232 11.68 25.63 -4.31
N ASN A 233 11.51 26.96 -4.42
CA ASN A 233 10.63 27.59 -5.41
C ASN A 233 9.18 27.05 -5.41
N SER A 234 8.72 26.50 -4.28
CA SER A 234 7.46 25.74 -4.18
C SER A 234 6.24 26.51 -4.67
N ASP A 235 6.21 27.82 -4.41
CA ASP A 235 5.18 28.77 -4.84
C ASP A 235 5.17 29.03 -6.36
N ARG A 236 6.25 28.67 -7.06
CA ARG A 236 6.44 28.88 -8.50
C ARG A 236 6.19 27.63 -9.34
N TYR A 237 6.00 26.46 -8.71
CA TYR A 237 5.61 25.24 -9.40
C TYR A 237 4.12 25.28 -9.74
N VAL A 238 3.82 25.12 -11.03
CA VAL A 238 2.44 25.11 -11.53
C VAL A 238 2.10 23.70 -12.00
N PRO A 239 0.97 23.10 -11.56
CA PRO A 239 0.58 21.78 -12.02
C PRO A 239 -0.08 21.81 -13.39
N TYR A 240 0.26 20.83 -14.24
CA TYR A 240 -0.32 20.66 -15.56
C TYR A 240 -0.76 19.22 -15.80
N ARG A 241 -1.93 19.07 -16.40
CA ARG A 241 -2.44 17.80 -16.93
C ARG A 241 -2.19 17.71 -18.43
N TYR A 242 -1.64 16.59 -18.88
CA TYR A 242 -1.38 16.36 -20.30
C TYR A 242 -2.66 16.46 -21.15
N LYS A 243 -2.59 17.21 -22.26
CA LYS A 243 -3.73 17.41 -23.19
C LYS A 243 -4.06 16.15 -24.00
N GLY A 244 -3.07 15.33 -24.32
CA GLY A 244 -3.26 14.03 -24.98
C GLY A 244 -3.66 12.92 -24.00
N LEU A 245 -4.05 13.26 -22.76
CA LEU A 245 -4.63 12.28 -21.87
C LEU A 245 -5.97 11.88 -22.47
N ALA A 246 -6.06 10.65 -22.98
CA ALA A 246 -7.34 10.02 -23.22
C ALA A 246 -7.98 9.88 -21.84
N GLU A 247 -8.77 10.88 -21.44
CA GLU A 247 -9.84 10.63 -20.49
C GLU A 247 -10.58 9.47 -21.09
N GLY A 248 -10.50 8.32 -20.42
CA GLY A 248 -10.91 7.08 -21.03
C GLY A 248 -12.25 7.30 -21.70
N THR A 249 -12.31 7.07 -22.99
CA THR A 249 -13.49 6.48 -23.63
C THR A 249 -13.70 5.07 -23.07
N SER A 250 -13.68 4.94 -21.74
CA SER A 250 -14.55 4.15 -20.90
C SER A 250 -16.00 4.65 -21.01
N GLY A 251 -16.41 5.10 -22.21
CA GLY A 251 -17.76 5.53 -22.56
C GLY A 251 -18.36 4.70 -23.70
N ALA A 252 -17.57 4.21 -24.66
CA ALA A 252 -18.10 3.49 -25.82
C ALA A 252 -17.86 1.97 -25.77
N ALA A 253 -16.67 1.49 -25.42
CA ALA A 253 -16.46 0.07 -25.08
C ALA A 253 -16.98 -0.27 -23.66
N ALA A 254 -17.08 0.76 -22.80
CA ALA A 254 -17.81 0.68 -21.54
C ALA A 254 -19.29 1.05 -21.65
N SER A 255 -19.87 1.16 -22.84
CA SER A 255 -21.34 1.12 -22.93
C SER A 255 -21.87 -0.32 -22.89
N ALA A 256 -21.04 -1.32 -23.20
CA ALA A 256 -21.32 -2.73 -22.89
C ALA A 256 -20.79 -3.14 -21.50
N SER A 257 -19.65 -2.60 -21.06
CA SER A 257 -19.09 -2.89 -19.72
C SER A 257 -19.58 -1.97 -18.61
N GLY A 258 -20.07 -0.77 -18.86
CA GLY A 258 -20.63 0.18 -17.89
C GLY A 258 -22.00 -0.22 -17.37
N ALA A 259 -22.76 -0.97 -18.18
CA ALA A 259 -23.92 -1.71 -17.70
C ALA A 259 -23.52 -2.90 -16.79
N ARG A 260 -22.31 -3.47 -16.97
CA ARG A 260 -21.74 -4.53 -16.11
C ARG A 260 -20.96 -3.98 -14.90
N ASP A 261 -20.40 -2.77 -15.00
CA ASP A 261 -19.62 -2.07 -13.98
C ASP A 261 -20.50 -1.25 -13.04
N SER A 262 -21.69 -0.85 -13.47
CA SER A 262 -22.72 -0.31 -12.55
C SER A 262 -23.43 -1.41 -11.78
N ARG A 263 -23.46 -2.63 -12.33
CA ARG A 263 -23.98 -3.81 -11.65
C ARG A 263 -23.08 -4.15 -10.47
N TYR A 264 -23.72 -4.48 -9.36
CA TYR A 264 -23.02 -4.93 -8.16
C TYR A 264 -22.26 -6.24 -8.47
N PRO A 265 -20.93 -6.29 -8.26
CA PRO A 265 -20.10 -7.43 -8.68
C PRO A 265 -20.35 -8.69 -7.84
N GLY A 266 -20.97 -8.55 -6.67
CA GLY A 266 -21.24 -9.65 -5.75
C GLY A 266 -20.48 -9.50 -4.43
N ARG A 267 -20.99 -10.13 -3.38
CA ARG A 267 -20.45 -9.95 -2.01
C ARG A 267 -19.05 -10.54 -1.84
N SER A 268 -18.71 -11.58 -2.61
CA SER A 268 -17.40 -12.25 -2.57
C SER A 268 -16.23 -11.37 -3.00
N PHE A 269 -16.48 -10.28 -3.72
CA PHE A 269 -15.45 -9.33 -4.13
C PHE A 269 -15.01 -8.38 -3.01
N PHE A 270 -15.71 -8.41 -1.87
CA PHE A 270 -15.48 -7.53 -0.73
C PHE A 270 -15.40 -8.35 0.55
N GLY A 271 -14.44 -8.01 1.41
CA GLY A 271 -14.21 -8.71 2.67
C GLY A 271 -12.78 -9.23 2.80
N PRO A 272 -12.45 -9.83 3.95
CA PRO A 272 -11.09 -10.29 4.25
C PRO A 272 -10.50 -11.16 3.14
N GLY A 273 -9.27 -10.84 2.73
CA GLY A 273 -8.54 -11.58 1.69
C GLY A 273 -8.86 -11.17 0.24
N ALA A 274 -9.84 -10.29 0.02
CA ALA A 274 -10.12 -9.78 -1.32
C ALA A 274 -8.97 -8.86 -1.80
N ASP A 275 -8.39 -9.17 -2.96
CA ASP A 275 -7.43 -8.32 -3.68
C ASP A 275 -7.88 -8.22 -5.14
N ASN A 276 -8.60 -7.16 -5.48
CA ASN A 276 -9.22 -7.02 -6.81
C ASN A 276 -9.57 -5.54 -7.13
N PRO A 277 -9.79 -5.19 -8.40
CA PRO A 277 -10.09 -3.81 -8.79
C PRO A 277 -11.41 -3.24 -8.22
N HIS A 278 -12.37 -4.09 -7.82
CA HIS A 278 -13.64 -3.61 -7.24
C HIS A 278 -13.44 -3.02 -5.85
N VAL A 279 -12.48 -3.50 -5.06
CA VAL A 279 -12.10 -2.90 -3.76
C VAL A 279 -11.55 -1.50 -3.96
N THR A 280 -10.58 -1.33 -4.86
CA THR A 280 -10.03 0.00 -5.20
C THR A 280 -11.14 0.96 -5.63
N ARG A 281 -12.07 0.47 -6.45
CA ARG A 281 -13.19 1.27 -6.95
C ARG A 281 -14.16 1.65 -5.85
N LEU A 282 -14.53 0.72 -4.97
CA LEU A 282 -15.35 0.99 -3.80
C LEU A 282 -14.71 2.09 -2.94
N GLY A 283 -13.41 1.94 -2.65
CA GLY A 283 -12.69 2.90 -1.83
C GLY A 283 -12.65 4.29 -2.45
N ARG A 284 -12.46 4.40 -3.78
CA ARG A 284 -12.56 5.70 -4.49
C ARG A 284 -13.94 6.31 -4.38
N LEU A 285 -14.99 5.52 -4.62
CA LEU A 285 -16.38 5.97 -4.48
C LEU A 285 -16.67 6.44 -3.06
N LEU A 286 -16.13 5.78 -2.03
CA LEU A 286 -16.30 6.18 -0.64
C LEU A 286 -15.53 7.46 -0.30
N VAL A 287 -14.30 7.61 -0.80
CA VAL A 287 -13.51 8.84 -0.62
C VAL A 287 -14.23 10.04 -1.23
N GLU A 288 -14.84 9.89 -2.42
CA GLU A 288 -15.69 10.92 -3.02
C GLU A 288 -16.88 11.32 -2.12
N ARG A 289 -17.35 10.41 -1.25
CA ARG A 289 -18.40 10.68 -0.24
C ARG A 289 -17.86 11.12 1.11
N GLY A 290 -16.61 11.56 1.21
CA GLY A 290 -16.02 12.04 2.46
C GLY A 290 -15.42 10.95 3.36
N ALA A 291 -15.18 9.74 2.83
CA ALA A 291 -14.54 8.67 3.59
C ALA A 291 -13.00 8.78 3.69
N GLY A 292 -12.38 9.81 3.12
CA GLY A 292 -10.91 9.96 3.04
C GLY A 292 -10.18 9.68 4.35
N ARG A 293 -10.72 10.17 5.48
CA ARG A 293 -10.17 9.98 6.83
C ARG A 293 -9.99 8.53 7.29
N PHE A 294 -10.66 7.57 6.65
CA PHE A 294 -10.52 6.15 7.00
C PHE A 294 -9.28 5.52 6.35
N TYR A 295 -8.71 6.17 5.34
CA TYR A 295 -7.59 5.69 4.53
C TYR A 295 -6.31 6.48 4.86
N SER A 296 -5.27 5.80 5.33
CA SER A 296 -3.97 6.42 5.59
C SER A 296 -3.20 6.72 4.31
N THR A 297 -3.16 5.76 3.37
CA THR A 297 -2.42 5.83 2.10
C THR A 297 -3.37 6.01 0.89
N GLY A 298 -4.68 6.06 1.13
CA GLY A 298 -5.71 6.02 0.08
C GLY A 298 -6.21 4.59 -0.23
N PRO A 299 -7.25 4.47 -1.06
CA PRO A 299 -7.87 3.19 -1.39
C PRO A 299 -7.00 2.36 -2.33
N GLY A 300 -6.80 1.08 -2.00
CA GLY A 300 -6.02 0.11 -2.77
C GLY A 300 -6.83 -1.13 -3.16
N PRO A 301 -6.23 -2.09 -3.89
CA PRO A 301 -6.94 -3.27 -4.38
C PRO A 301 -7.19 -4.32 -3.30
N ARG A 302 -6.44 -4.27 -2.19
CA ARG A 302 -6.61 -5.16 -1.04
C ARG A 302 -7.64 -4.60 -0.08
N TRP A 303 -8.63 -5.43 0.22
CA TRP A 303 -9.64 -5.12 1.22
C TRP A 303 -9.01 -5.01 2.59
N SER A 304 -9.30 -3.91 3.27
CA SER A 304 -8.77 -3.59 4.58
C SER A 304 -9.87 -3.18 5.57
N ASP A 305 -9.47 -3.02 6.83
CA ASP A 305 -10.33 -2.42 7.85
C ASP A 305 -10.74 -0.98 7.50
N ALA A 306 -9.94 -0.26 6.70
CA ALA A 306 -10.29 1.06 6.21
C ALA A 306 -11.53 1.01 5.31
N ASP A 307 -11.58 0.07 4.37
CA ASP A 307 -12.72 -0.13 3.46
C ASP A 307 -13.99 -0.50 4.20
N ARG A 308 -13.89 -1.40 5.19
CA ARG A 308 -15.04 -1.76 6.03
C ARG A 308 -15.58 -0.55 6.80
N ARG A 309 -14.70 0.22 7.45
CA ARG A 309 -15.12 1.40 8.25
C ARG A 309 -15.68 2.51 7.37
N ALA A 310 -15.06 2.75 6.22
CA ALA A 310 -15.53 3.71 5.23
C ALA A 310 -16.93 3.33 4.73
N THR A 311 -17.13 2.06 4.39
CA THR A 311 -18.43 1.51 3.95
C THR A 311 -19.48 1.65 5.05
N GLN A 312 -19.13 1.29 6.29
CA GLN A 312 -20.03 1.38 7.43
C GLN A 312 -20.42 2.84 7.73
N ALA A 313 -19.46 3.77 7.66
CA ALA A 313 -19.72 5.18 7.85
C ALA A 313 -20.66 5.74 6.77
N PHE A 314 -20.49 5.31 5.51
CA PHE A 314 -21.41 5.63 4.42
C PHE A 314 -22.82 5.08 4.66
N GLN A 315 -22.96 3.81 5.04
CA GLN A 315 -24.26 3.20 5.36
C GLN A 315 -24.95 3.94 6.51
N ARG A 316 -24.22 4.26 7.59
CA ARG A 316 -24.75 5.04 8.72
C ARG A 316 -25.15 6.45 8.32
N ALA A 317 -24.43 7.09 7.40
CA ALA A 317 -24.81 8.41 6.88
C ALA A 317 -26.17 8.40 6.18
N GLN A 318 -26.59 7.24 5.64
CA GLN A 318 -27.94 7.05 5.06
C GLN A 318 -29.03 6.86 6.13
N GLY A 319 -28.66 6.77 7.41
CA GLY A 319 -29.56 6.40 8.50
C GLY A 319 -29.80 4.90 8.64
N TRP A 320 -29.03 4.05 7.93
CA TRP A 320 -29.16 2.59 8.04
C TRP A 320 -28.57 2.09 9.37
N ARG A 321 -29.18 1.06 9.96
CA ARG A 321 -28.83 0.53 11.30
C ARG A 321 -28.67 -0.99 11.26
N ALA A 322 -28.02 -1.54 12.29
CA ALA A 322 -27.82 -2.97 12.48
C ALA A 322 -27.21 -3.67 11.25
N THR A 323 -27.85 -4.71 10.71
CA THR A 323 -27.38 -5.50 9.57
C THR A 323 -27.20 -4.70 8.28
N ASP A 324 -27.90 -3.56 8.14
CA ASP A 324 -27.81 -2.71 6.95
C ASP A 324 -26.60 -1.76 6.98
N ALA A 325 -25.91 -1.68 8.12
CA ALA A 325 -24.65 -0.93 8.31
C ALA A 325 -23.51 -1.85 8.79
N ASP A 326 -23.42 -3.03 8.16
CA ASP A 326 -22.44 -4.09 8.46
C ASP A 326 -21.00 -3.78 7.99
N GLY A 327 -20.82 -2.70 7.21
CA GLY A 327 -19.54 -2.32 6.64
C GLY A 327 -19.11 -3.16 5.43
N LEU A 328 -20.02 -3.99 4.89
CA LEU A 328 -19.80 -4.70 3.63
C LEU A 328 -20.74 -4.12 2.58
N PRO A 329 -20.25 -3.77 1.38
CA PRO A 329 -21.11 -3.19 0.37
C PRO A 329 -22.05 -4.27 -0.16
N GLY A 330 -23.35 -4.11 0.04
CA GLY A 330 -24.38 -4.90 -0.65
C GLY A 330 -24.85 -4.23 -1.95
N PRO A 331 -25.79 -4.85 -2.69
CA PRO A 331 -26.35 -4.28 -3.92
C PRO A 331 -26.91 -2.85 -3.71
N ARG A 332 -27.54 -2.62 -2.56
CA ARG A 332 -28.09 -1.32 -2.18
C ARG A 332 -26.99 -0.26 -1.94
N THR A 333 -25.97 -0.61 -1.16
CA THR A 333 -24.81 0.27 -0.90
C THR A 333 -24.10 0.62 -2.21
N TRP A 334 -23.87 -0.38 -3.07
CA TRP A 334 -23.22 -0.21 -4.36
C TRP A 334 -24.03 0.70 -5.30
N SER A 335 -25.34 0.50 -5.38
CA SER A 335 -26.23 1.34 -6.19
C SER A 335 -26.21 2.80 -5.74
N TYR A 336 -26.17 3.05 -4.43
CA TYR A 336 -26.06 4.40 -3.89
C TYR A 336 -24.71 5.03 -4.25
N LEU A 337 -23.61 4.29 -4.11
CA LEU A 337 -22.26 4.75 -4.41
C LEU A 337 -22.04 5.06 -5.89
N VAL A 338 -22.36 4.11 -6.77
CA VAL A 338 -22.23 4.28 -8.23
C VAL A 338 -23.20 5.35 -8.74
N GLY A 339 -24.44 5.35 -8.26
CA GLY A 339 -25.47 6.28 -8.71
C GLY A 339 -25.37 7.69 -8.15
N ARG A 340 -24.32 8.01 -7.36
CA ARG A 340 -24.18 9.32 -6.70
C ARG A 340 -25.40 9.72 -5.84
N LYS A 341 -26.06 8.73 -5.22
CA LYS A 341 -27.28 8.91 -4.40
C LYS A 341 -26.97 8.89 -2.90
N GLY A 342 -27.84 9.50 -2.11
CA GLY A 342 -27.77 9.48 -0.65
C GLY A 342 -26.92 10.61 -0.07
N ARG A 343 -26.69 10.55 1.24
CA ARG A 343 -25.94 11.55 2.01
C ARG A 343 -24.45 11.25 2.01
N ASP A 344 -23.62 12.28 2.05
CA ASP A 344 -22.18 12.14 2.26
C ASP A 344 -21.86 11.83 3.73
N ILE A 345 -20.69 11.25 3.95
CA ILE A 345 -20.21 10.93 5.28
C ILE A 345 -19.81 12.24 5.97
N PRO A 346 -20.43 12.59 7.12
CA PRO A 346 -20.10 13.82 7.82
C PRO A 346 -18.63 13.83 8.26
N ALA A 347 -18.02 15.02 8.20
CA ALA A 347 -16.71 15.29 8.77
C ALA A 347 -16.74 15.05 10.28
N ALA A 348 -15.63 14.57 10.85
CA ALA A 348 -15.54 14.32 12.29
C ALA A 348 -15.81 15.64 13.05
N GLY A 349 -16.88 15.67 13.85
CA GLY A 349 -17.24 16.84 14.67
C GLY A 349 -18.64 17.41 14.44
N ARG A 350 -19.40 16.97 13.43
CA ARG A 350 -20.80 17.40 13.26
C ARG A 350 -21.78 16.27 13.61
N SER A 351 -22.27 16.27 14.84
CA SER A 351 -23.55 15.65 15.17
C SER A 351 -24.63 16.31 14.33
N VAL A 352 -25.44 15.50 13.66
CA VAL A 352 -26.65 15.98 12.98
C VAL A 352 -27.64 16.43 14.08
N PRO A 353 -28.17 17.67 14.05
CA PRO A 353 -29.17 18.13 15.01
C PRO A 353 -30.56 17.52 14.75
N GLY A 354 -31.28 17.24 15.85
CA GLY A 354 -32.71 16.88 15.92
C GLY A 354 -32.93 15.46 16.43
N THR A 355 -33.47 15.19 17.63
CA THR A 355 -34.23 16.00 18.62
C THR A 355 -34.18 15.24 19.98
N PRO A 356 -34.61 15.80 21.13
CA PRO A 356 -33.86 15.78 22.39
C PRO A 356 -34.21 14.61 23.33
N VAL A 357 -33.24 14.24 24.16
CA VAL A 357 -33.47 13.45 25.37
C VAL A 357 -34.02 14.40 26.44
N ALA A 358 -35.28 14.25 26.80
CA ALA A 358 -35.82 14.80 28.03
C ALA A 358 -35.61 13.77 29.15
N GLY A 359 -34.80 14.12 30.15
CA GLY A 359 -34.72 13.41 31.41
C GLY A 359 -35.89 13.81 32.33
N GLY A 360 -36.33 12.87 33.17
CA GLY A 360 -37.21 13.14 34.31
C GLY A 360 -37.86 11.87 34.86
N PRO A 361 -38.11 11.74 36.18
CA PRO A 361 -37.87 10.49 36.92
C PRO A 361 -39.13 9.71 37.33
N GLY A 362 -38.96 8.39 37.50
CA GLY A 362 -39.62 7.52 38.48
C GLY A 362 -41.10 7.17 38.29
N THR A 363 -41.41 5.88 38.17
CA THR A 363 -42.49 5.20 38.94
C THR A 363 -42.31 3.69 38.92
N LYS A 364 -42.69 3.08 40.05
CA LYS A 364 -42.59 1.66 40.39
C LYS A 364 -43.57 0.79 39.56
N GLY A 365 -43.10 -0.44 39.31
CA GLY A 365 -43.74 -1.72 38.99
C GLY A 365 -45.20 -1.81 38.52
N PHE A 366 -45.41 -2.61 37.48
CA PHE A 366 -46.46 -3.64 37.42
C PHE A 366 -46.02 -4.81 36.52
N SER A 367 -46.42 -6.01 36.93
CA SER A 367 -46.07 -7.33 36.38
C SER A 367 -46.59 -7.59 34.96
N ALA A 368 -45.90 -8.51 34.27
CA ALA A 368 -46.23 -9.05 32.95
C ALA A 368 -47.59 -9.77 32.86
N PRO A 369 -48.04 -10.05 31.63
CA PRO A 369 -48.38 -11.44 31.30
C PRO A 369 -47.64 -11.97 30.05
N SER A 370 -47.37 -13.28 30.11
CA SER A 370 -46.62 -14.15 29.20
C SER A 370 -47.39 -14.56 27.95
N VAL A 371 -46.71 -14.76 26.80
CA VAL A 371 -46.69 -15.98 25.92
C VAL A 371 -45.63 -15.82 24.78
N PRO A 372 -45.14 -16.88 24.08
CA PRO A 372 -44.22 -17.95 24.48
C PRO A 372 -42.87 -17.95 23.72
N ILE A 373 -41.95 -18.79 24.19
CA ILE A 373 -40.57 -19.05 23.72
C ILE A 373 -40.54 -20.07 22.57
N ILE A 374 -39.69 -19.85 21.56
CA ILE A 374 -39.15 -20.89 20.65
C ILE A 374 -37.61 -20.66 20.53
N PRO A 375 -36.76 -21.72 20.53
CA PRO A 375 -35.56 -21.75 21.36
C PRO A 375 -34.24 -21.28 20.69
N SER A 376 -33.34 -20.82 21.56
CA SER A 376 -31.92 -20.55 21.29
C SER A 376 -31.12 -21.83 21.04
N ILE A 377 -30.17 -21.76 20.10
CA ILE A 377 -29.09 -22.74 19.90
C ILE A 377 -27.82 -22.19 20.59
N PRO A 378 -27.01 -23.03 21.27
CA PRO A 378 -26.33 -22.67 22.52
C PRO A 378 -24.97 -21.96 22.38
N SER A 379 -24.67 -21.12 23.37
CA SER A 379 -23.33 -20.60 23.69
C SER A 379 -22.54 -21.67 24.45
N ILE A 380 -21.30 -21.94 24.04
CA ILE A 380 -20.38 -22.85 24.73
C ILE A 380 -19.76 -22.12 25.94
N PRO A 381 -19.60 -22.75 27.13
CA PRO A 381 -19.17 -22.08 28.36
C PRO A 381 -17.71 -21.64 28.31
N SER A 382 -17.40 -20.48 28.91
CA SER A 382 -16.02 -20.03 29.13
C SER A 382 -15.59 -20.36 30.56
N ASP A 383 -14.43 -20.99 30.68
CA ASP A 383 -13.69 -21.27 31.91
C ASP A 383 -13.45 -19.97 32.74
N PRO A 384 -13.57 -19.95 34.08
CA PRO A 384 -13.59 -18.71 34.87
C PRO A 384 -12.21 -18.10 35.19
N SER A 385 -11.09 -18.62 34.68
CA SER A 385 -9.75 -18.13 35.04
C SER A 385 -9.14 -17.10 34.06
N VAL A 386 -9.70 -16.95 32.86
CA VAL A 386 -9.14 -16.08 31.81
C VAL A 386 -9.89 -14.74 31.77
N PRO A 387 -9.22 -13.59 31.96
CA PRO A 387 -9.85 -12.28 31.83
C PRO A 387 -10.52 -12.14 30.46
N GLY A 388 -11.77 -11.65 30.45
CA GLY A 388 -12.50 -11.40 29.20
C GLY A 388 -11.71 -10.48 28.26
N TYR A 389 -11.68 -10.81 26.97
CA TYR A 389 -10.98 -10.01 25.99
C TYR A 389 -11.59 -8.60 25.92
N PRO A 390 -10.82 -7.53 26.21
CA PRO A 390 -11.36 -6.19 26.42
C PRO A 390 -11.71 -5.46 25.11
N GLY A 391 -11.44 -6.11 23.97
CA GLY A 391 -11.82 -5.64 22.64
C GLY A 391 -10.65 -5.09 21.83
N ARG A 392 -10.71 -5.30 20.51
CA ARG A 392 -9.62 -4.96 19.57
C ARG A 392 -9.31 -3.47 19.48
N GLY A 393 -10.25 -2.62 19.89
CA GLY A 393 -10.11 -1.17 19.86
C GLY A 393 -9.06 -0.62 20.84
N LEU A 394 -8.64 -1.41 21.83
CA LEU A 394 -7.66 -1.03 22.85
C LEU A 394 -6.20 -1.33 22.44
N PHE A 395 -6.00 -2.10 21.36
CA PHE A 395 -4.69 -2.52 20.85
C PHE A 395 -4.48 -1.97 19.44
N ARG A 396 -4.43 -0.63 19.32
CA ARG A 396 -4.29 0.10 18.05
C ARG A 396 -3.21 1.17 18.16
N PRO A 397 -2.58 1.59 17.05
CA PRO A 397 -1.63 2.70 17.06
C PRO A 397 -2.24 3.95 17.73
N GLY A 398 -1.54 4.49 18.74
CA GLY A 398 -1.99 5.63 19.55
C GLY A 398 -2.93 5.27 20.71
N ALA A 399 -3.20 3.98 20.97
CA ALA A 399 -3.89 3.56 22.18
C ALA A 399 -2.95 3.68 23.39
N ASP A 400 -3.48 4.24 24.48
CA ASP A 400 -2.80 4.37 25.77
C ASP A 400 -3.79 3.89 26.85
N ASN A 401 -3.57 2.70 27.40
CA ASN A 401 -4.47 2.08 28.38
C ASN A 401 -3.79 0.92 29.14
N GLU A 402 -4.35 0.55 30.29
CA GLU A 402 -3.81 -0.51 31.15
C GLU A 402 -3.79 -1.91 30.50
N PHE A 403 -4.65 -2.16 29.52
CA PHE A 403 -4.73 -3.48 28.88
C PHE A 403 -3.54 -3.74 27.96
N VAL A 404 -2.94 -2.69 27.38
CA VAL A 404 -1.69 -2.80 26.63
C VAL A 404 -0.56 -3.21 27.56
N THR A 405 -0.42 -2.56 28.72
CA THR A 405 0.59 -2.94 29.72
C THR A 405 0.42 -4.40 30.12
N ARG A 406 -0.80 -4.83 30.47
CA ARG A 406 -1.09 -6.21 30.89
C ARG A 406 -0.81 -7.24 29.79
N LEU A 407 -1.13 -6.91 28.54
CA LEU A 407 -0.80 -7.75 27.39
C LEU A 407 0.71 -7.89 27.22
N GLY A 408 1.43 -6.77 27.30
CA GLY A 408 2.89 -6.73 27.17
C GLY A 408 3.59 -7.52 28.27
N GLU A 409 3.14 -7.41 29.52
CA GLU A 409 3.62 -8.22 30.64
C GLU A 409 3.40 -9.71 30.41
N GLN A 410 2.25 -10.13 29.88
CA GLN A 410 2.00 -11.54 29.57
C GLN A 410 2.85 -12.05 28.41
N LEU A 411 3.10 -11.23 27.39
CA LEU A 411 4.02 -11.58 26.31
C LEU A 411 5.43 -11.82 26.86
N VAL A 412 5.91 -10.94 27.74
CA VAL A 412 7.21 -11.12 28.41
C VAL A 412 7.21 -12.41 29.24
N LYS A 413 6.17 -12.65 30.06
CA LYS A 413 6.05 -13.85 30.89
C LYS A 413 6.07 -15.15 30.07
N LYS A 414 5.46 -15.15 28.87
CA LYS A 414 5.46 -16.30 27.95
C LYS A 414 6.69 -16.40 27.05
N GLY A 415 7.71 -15.55 27.25
CA GLY A 415 8.97 -15.59 26.51
C GLY A 415 9.00 -14.81 25.19
N PHE A 416 7.98 -13.99 24.91
CA PHE A 416 7.86 -13.16 23.70
C PHE A 416 8.29 -11.69 23.96
N GLY A 417 9.13 -11.48 24.96
CA GLY A 417 9.59 -10.15 25.40
C GLY A 417 10.73 -9.52 24.59
N THR A 418 11.31 -10.25 23.64
CA THR A 418 12.53 -9.86 22.89
C THR A 418 12.43 -8.49 22.18
N TYR A 419 11.21 -8.03 21.89
CA TYR A 419 10.98 -6.78 21.18
C TYR A 419 10.86 -5.55 22.09
N TYR A 420 10.88 -5.71 23.42
CA TYR A 420 10.85 -4.59 24.37
C TYR A 420 12.26 -4.16 24.76
N THR A 421 12.61 -2.90 24.53
CA THR A 421 13.91 -2.33 24.92
C THR A 421 13.92 -1.73 26.32
N SER A 422 12.74 -1.35 26.84
CA SER A 422 12.57 -0.72 28.16
C SER A 422 11.47 -1.37 29.01
N GLY A 423 10.98 -2.54 28.57
CA GLY A 423 9.83 -3.24 29.17
C GLY A 423 8.48 -2.83 28.56
N PRO A 424 7.40 -3.55 28.91
CA PRO A 424 6.05 -3.25 28.45
C PRO A 424 5.49 -1.98 29.12
N GLY A 425 4.68 -1.21 28.39
CA GLY A 425 4.09 0.03 28.86
C GLY A 425 2.65 0.21 28.35
N PRO A 426 1.94 1.28 28.77
CA PRO A 426 0.51 1.44 28.47
C PRO A 426 0.22 1.87 27.04
N ARG A 427 1.25 2.28 26.29
CA ARG A 427 1.12 2.74 24.91
C ARG A 427 1.36 1.61 23.93
N TRP A 428 0.37 1.36 23.08
CA TRP A 428 0.47 0.36 22.03
C TRP A 428 1.49 0.79 20.97
N GLY A 429 2.55 -0.01 20.83
CA GLY A 429 3.64 0.24 19.91
C GLY A 429 3.98 -0.96 19.03
N GLU A 430 5.02 -0.77 18.22
CA GLU A 430 5.53 -1.79 17.31
C GLU A 430 6.14 -2.99 18.06
N ALA A 431 6.65 -2.76 19.28
CA ALA A 431 7.13 -3.82 20.16
C ALA A 431 6.01 -4.79 20.55
N ASP A 432 4.84 -4.27 20.96
CA ASP A 432 3.67 -5.07 21.30
C ASP A 432 3.15 -5.83 20.07
N ARG A 433 3.06 -5.15 18.92
CA ARG A 433 2.60 -5.77 17.67
C ARG A 433 3.48 -6.95 17.27
N ARG A 434 4.81 -6.79 17.32
CA ARG A 434 5.77 -7.86 16.99
C ARG A 434 5.79 -8.98 18.03
N GLY A 435 5.64 -8.65 19.30
CA GLY A 435 5.49 -9.64 20.38
C GLY A 435 4.25 -10.52 20.17
N VAL A 436 3.11 -9.90 19.86
CA VAL A 436 1.88 -10.61 19.51
C VAL A 436 2.05 -11.46 18.25
N GLU A 437 2.67 -10.91 17.21
CA GLU A 437 2.91 -11.64 15.95
C GLU A 437 3.78 -12.88 16.17
N ALA A 438 4.84 -12.75 16.98
CA ALA A 438 5.71 -13.86 17.34
C ALA A 438 4.97 -14.92 18.17
N PHE A 439 4.15 -14.49 19.15
CA PHE A 439 3.29 -15.39 19.92
C PHE A 439 2.32 -16.15 19.00
N GLN A 440 1.63 -15.46 18.11
CA GLN A 440 0.69 -16.04 17.15
C GLN A 440 1.39 -17.07 16.24
N ARG A 441 2.60 -16.76 15.76
CA ARG A 441 3.41 -17.72 14.96
C ARG A 441 3.81 -18.96 15.76
N ALA A 442 4.18 -18.79 17.02
CA ALA A 442 4.51 -19.90 17.92
C ALA A 442 3.28 -20.78 18.22
N GLN A 443 2.08 -20.22 18.20
CA GLN A 443 0.81 -20.96 18.27
C GLN A 443 0.43 -21.67 16.95
N GLY A 444 1.33 -21.71 15.96
CA GLY A 444 1.13 -22.36 14.67
C GLY A 444 0.42 -21.51 13.63
N TRP A 445 0.09 -20.25 13.93
CA TRP A 445 -0.62 -19.38 12.99
C TRP A 445 0.33 -18.93 11.87
N ARG A 446 -0.18 -18.83 10.65
CA ARG A 446 0.60 -18.48 9.44
C ARG A 446 -0.16 -17.45 8.62
N GLY A 447 0.57 -16.66 7.83
CA GLY A 447 -0.01 -15.60 6.99
C GLY A 447 -0.83 -14.59 7.80
N GLY A 448 -2.01 -14.21 7.30
CA GLY A 448 -2.87 -13.18 7.91
C GLY A 448 -3.49 -13.54 9.27
N ALA A 449 -3.32 -14.79 9.76
CA ALA A 449 -3.70 -15.16 11.11
C ALA A 449 -2.68 -14.69 12.16
N ALA A 450 -1.40 -14.54 11.77
CA ALA A 450 -0.35 -13.93 12.59
C ALA A 450 -0.19 -12.44 12.20
N ASP A 451 -1.23 -11.65 12.43
CA ASP A 451 -1.31 -10.24 12.03
C ASP A 451 -0.68 -9.28 13.06
N GLY A 452 -0.22 -9.79 14.20
CA GLY A 452 0.33 -8.99 15.29
C GLY A 452 -0.72 -8.18 16.05
N CYS A 453 -2.01 -8.45 15.83
CA CYS A 453 -3.11 -7.81 16.55
C CYS A 453 -3.78 -8.83 17.47
N PRO A 454 -3.86 -8.57 18.79
CA PRO A 454 -4.45 -9.54 19.70
C PRO A 454 -5.95 -9.62 19.45
N GLY A 455 -6.46 -10.79 19.06
CA GLY A 455 -7.88 -11.10 18.99
C GLY A 455 -8.39 -11.89 20.20
N PRO A 456 -9.69 -12.24 20.28
CA PRO A 456 -10.24 -13.01 21.40
C PRO A 456 -9.50 -14.33 21.64
N GLU A 457 -9.10 -15.02 20.58
CA GLU A 457 -8.37 -16.28 20.67
C GLU A 457 -6.90 -16.07 21.07
N THR A 458 -6.27 -15.00 20.57
CA THR A 458 -4.91 -14.63 21.00
C THR A 458 -4.90 -14.31 22.49
N TRP A 459 -5.88 -13.54 22.94
CA TRP A 459 -6.06 -13.17 24.34
C TRP A 459 -6.31 -14.40 25.21
N ARG A 460 -7.20 -15.30 24.78
CA ARG A 460 -7.48 -16.55 25.51
C ARG A 460 -6.20 -17.35 25.73
N ARG A 461 -5.39 -17.58 24.70
CA ARG A 461 -4.16 -18.39 24.79
C ARG A 461 -3.01 -17.69 25.51
N LEU A 462 -3.01 -16.36 25.47
CA LEU A 462 -2.00 -15.54 26.14
C LEU A 462 -2.28 -15.42 27.65
N PHE A 463 -3.54 -15.53 28.07
CA PHE A 463 -3.97 -15.42 29.47
C PHE A 463 -4.42 -16.73 30.12
N SER A 464 -4.48 -17.84 29.36
CA SER A 464 -4.47 -19.22 29.89
C SER A 464 -3.07 -19.63 30.30
#